data_AF-A0A5A9P3S0-F1
#
_entry.id   AF-A0A5A9P3S0-F1
#
_cell.length_a   1.000
_cell.length_b   1.000
_cell.length_c   1.000
_cell.angle_alpha   90.00
_cell.angle_beta   90.00
_cell.angle_gamma   90.00
#
_symmetry.space_group_name_H-M   'P 1'
#
loop_
_entity.id
_entity.type
_entity.pdbx_description
1 polymer ?
#
loop_
_entity_poly.entity_id
_entity_poly.type
_entity_poly.pdbx_seq_one_letter_code
_entity_poly.pdbx_strand_id
1 'polypeptide(L)'
;MAGKGRGIAAFTFNLEALGITRGSMPEAQRGPTPLFPQIEYKPGPLKAGEEEDYMRALKQEMRGRMKDLPFNIKPHSGKRDVERYKDKYTSAIKKIEDGDWTPDWNSLPKELKPQRKIIKKKTDLKKLKEMSKKDKEDLLSKLDELEKRGDDKSDEEDEAKVEKKGDGEEDEIEGELEEEEVEEDNDYIASYFEDGDDFGAGSDDNIDEATY
;
A
#
# COMPACT_ATOMS: atom_id res chain seq x y z
N MET A 1 -60.41 29.75 -38.57
CA MET A 1 -59.73 28.49 -38.98
C MET A 1 -59.77 27.53 -37.81
N ALA A 2 -60.56 26.45 -37.92
CA ALA A 2 -60.84 25.52 -36.84
C ALA A 2 -59.85 24.35 -36.89
N GLY A 3 -58.98 24.24 -35.87
CA GLY A 3 -58.06 23.11 -35.70
C GLY A 3 -58.82 21.88 -35.23
N LYS A 4 -58.79 20.81 -36.04
CA LYS A 4 -59.28 19.47 -35.68
C LYS A 4 -58.44 18.90 -34.53
N GLY A 5 -58.96 18.91 -33.31
CA GLY A 5 -58.39 18.19 -32.18
C GLY A 5 -58.60 16.68 -32.34
N ARG A 6 -57.50 15.91 -32.31
CA ARG A 6 -57.55 14.43 -32.21
C ARG A 6 -58.18 14.05 -30.87
N GLY A 7 -59.17 13.15 -30.90
CA GLY A 7 -59.84 12.65 -29.72
C GLY A 7 -58.88 11.99 -28.73
N ILE A 8 -59.17 12.16 -27.43
CA ILE A 8 -58.46 11.53 -26.31
C ILE A 8 -58.46 10.00 -26.55
N ALA A 9 -57.29 9.38 -26.55
CA ALA A 9 -57.14 7.94 -26.72
C ALA A 9 -57.90 7.19 -25.61
N ALA A 10 -58.76 6.23 -26.00
CA ALA A 10 -59.47 5.38 -25.05
C ALA A 10 -58.51 4.32 -24.47
N PHE A 11 -58.59 4.09 -23.16
CA PHE A 11 -57.86 3.00 -22.51
C PHE A 11 -58.49 1.64 -22.87
N THR A 12 -57.71 0.57 -22.76
CA THR A 12 -58.19 -0.81 -23.03
C THR A 12 -59.17 -1.35 -21.99
N PHE A 13 -59.35 -0.63 -20.88
CA PHE A 13 -60.26 -0.98 -19.77
C PHE A 13 -61.29 0.14 -19.54
N ASN A 14 -62.41 -0.22 -18.90
CA ASN A 14 -63.51 0.70 -18.62
C ASN A 14 -63.16 1.69 -17.48
N LEU A 15 -62.93 2.96 -17.81
CA LEU A 15 -62.67 4.04 -16.85
C LEU A 15 -63.84 4.33 -15.90
N GLU A 16 -65.08 4.20 -16.39
CA GLU A 16 -66.29 4.49 -15.60
C GLU A 16 -66.46 3.49 -14.44
N ALA A 17 -66.01 2.24 -14.62
CA ALA A 17 -66.01 1.22 -13.56
C ALA A 17 -65.02 1.55 -12.42
N LEU A 18 -64.03 2.39 -12.68
CA LEU A 18 -63.07 2.92 -11.69
C LEU A 18 -63.57 4.22 -11.06
N GLY A 19 -64.77 4.70 -11.41
CA GLY A 19 -65.34 5.95 -10.92
C GLY A 19 -64.72 7.21 -11.52
N ILE A 20 -63.91 7.09 -12.57
CA ILE A 20 -63.28 8.24 -13.25
C ILE A 20 -64.19 8.68 -14.39
N THR A 21 -64.82 9.85 -14.22
CA THR A 21 -65.71 10.43 -15.23
C THR A 21 -64.92 11.19 -16.30
N ARG A 22 -65.50 11.34 -17.51
CA ARG A 22 -64.91 12.18 -18.57
C ARG A 22 -64.76 13.62 -18.07
N GLY A 23 -63.53 14.02 -17.72
CA GLY A 23 -63.20 15.35 -17.23
C GLY A 23 -62.57 15.37 -15.83
N SER A 24 -62.59 14.26 -15.09
CA SER A 24 -61.97 14.15 -13.75
C SER A 24 -60.67 13.35 -13.75
N MET A 25 -59.88 13.43 -14.83
CA MET A 25 -58.60 12.72 -14.90
C MET A 25 -57.58 13.46 -14.01
N PRO A 26 -56.83 12.76 -13.13
CA PRO A 26 -55.75 13.36 -12.37
C PRO A 26 -54.72 13.99 -13.31
N GLU A 27 -54.07 15.05 -12.83
CA GLU A 27 -53.03 15.73 -13.58
C GLU A 27 -51.88 14.77 -13.88
N ALA A 28 -51.43 14.75 -15.14
CA ALA A 28 -50.29 13.94 -15.54
C ALA A 28 -49.02 14.53 -14.92
N GLN A 29 -48.32 13.72 -14.13
CA GLN A 29 -47.08 14.12 -13.49
C GLN A 29 -46.03 14.52 -14.56
N ARG A 30 -45.51 15.75 -14.50
CA ARG A 30 -44.62 16.32 -15.53
C ARG A 30 -43.18 15.81 -15.51
N GLY A 31 -42.79 15.05 -14.48
CA GLY A 31 -41.43 14.53 -14.32
C GLY A 31 -41.29 13.67 -13.06
N PRO A 32 -40.14 13.01 -12.86
CA PRO A 32 -39.92 12.19 -11.68
C PRO A 32 -39.98 13.04 -10.40
N THR A 33 -40.49 12.45 -9.33
CA THR A 33 -40.43 13.10 -8.01
C THR A 33 -38.96 13.29 -7.60
N PRO A 34 -38.63 14.36 -6.87
CA PRO A 34 -37.27 14.58 -6.39
C PRO A 34 -36.82 13.44 -5.47
N LEU A 35 -35.51 13.13 -5.48
CA LEU A 35 -34.90 12.11 -4.59
C LEU A 35 -35.10 12.45 -3.10
N PHE A 36 -35.15 13.73 -2.77
CA PHE A 36 -35.32 14.23 -1.41
C PHE A 36 -36.57 15.11 -1.34
N PRO A 37 -37.74 14.56 -1.03
CA PRO A 37 -38.95 15.35 -0.82
C PRO A 37 -38.79 16.23 0.42
N GLN A 38 -39.46 17.38 0.41
CA GLN A 38 -39.46 18.28 1.56
C GLN A 38 -40.29 17.65 2.69
N ILE A 39 -39.64 17.36 3.82
CA ILE A 39 -40.29 16.88 5.03
C ILE A 39 -40.77 18.07 5.88
N GLU A 40 -41.99 17.96 6.41
CA GLU A 40 -42.62 19.00 7.24
C GLU A 40 -41.91 19.17 8.59
N TYR A 41 -41.44 18.07 9.18
CA TYR A 41 -40.81 18.06 10.51
C TYR A 41 -39.32 17.72 10.42
N LYS A 42 -38.52 18.39 11.24
CA LYS A 42 -37.09 18.10 11.42
C LYS A 42 -36.88 17.28 12.69
N PRO A 43 -35.82 16.44 12.76
CA PRO A 43 -35.47 15.76 13.99
C PRO A 43 -35.16 16.79 15.09
N GLY A 44 -35.49 16.44 16.34
CA GLY A 44 -35.21 17.29 17.50
C GLY A 44 -33.71 17.47 17.76
N PRO A 45 -33.32 18.51 18.51
CA PRO A 45 -31.92 18.74 18.87
C PRO A 45 -31.38 17.60 19.75
N LEU A 46 -30.07 17.41 19.72
CA LEU A 46 -29.40 16.44 20.59
C LEU A 46 -29.49 16.89 22.05
N LYS A 47 -29.55 15.91 22.97
CA LYS A 47 -29.46 16.20 24.40
C LYS A 47 -28.08 16.76 24.73
N ALA A 48 -28.06 17.81 25.54
CA ALA A 48 -26.85 18.46 26.01
C ALA A 48 -26.74 18.25 27.52
N GLY A 49 -25.56 17.86 27.98
CA GLY A 49 -25.26 17.60 29.38
C GLY A 49 -23.90 16.92 29.53
N GLU A 50 -23.32 17.04 30.73
CA GLU A 50 -22.00 16.51 31.04
C GLU A 50 -21.96 14.97 30.95
N GLU A 51 -23.06 14.29 31.28
CA GLU A 51 -23.18 12.83 31.17
C GLU A 51 -23.15 12.38 29.71
N GLU A 52 -23.90 13.05 28.82
CA GLU A 52 -23.88 12.75 27.39
C GLU A 52 -22.51 13.01 26.76
N ASP A 53 -21.83 14.08 27.18
CA ASP A 53 -20.49 14.41 26.72
C ASP A 53 -19.45 13.40 27.22
N TYR A 54 -19.55 12.95 28.46
CA TYR A 54 -18.72 11.86 29.00
C TYR A 54 -18.91 10.57 28.19
N MET A 55 -20.15 10.16 27.96
CA MET A 55 -20.44 8.96 27.17
C MET A 55 -19.97 9.08 25.72
N ARG A 56 -20.04 10.28 25.14
CA ARG A 56 -19.48 10.58 23.82
C ARG A 56 -17.96 10.45 23.81
N ALA A 57 -17.27 11.02 24.80
CA ALA A 57 -15.82 10.92 24.94
C ALA A 57 -15.38 9.45 25.11
N LEU A 58 -16.03 8.72 26.02
CA LEU A 58 -15.78 7.29 26.24
C LEU A 58 -15.96 6.48 24.95
N LYS A 59 -17.01 6.74 24.17
CA LYS A 59 -17.23 6.10 22.87
C LYS A 59 -16.07 6.36 21.89
N GLN A 60 -15.51 7.57 21.88
CA GLN A 60 -14.38 7.90 21.03
C GLN A 60 -13.10 7.19 21.50
N GLU A 61 -12.82 7.17 22.79
CA GLU A 61 -11.69 6.44 23.37
C GLU A 61 -11.77 4.94 23.08
N MET A 62 -12.94 4.34 23.27
CA MET A 62 -13.19 2.94 22.96
C MET A 62 -12.88 2.63 21.49
N ARG A 63 -13.24 3.51 20.56
CA ARG A 63 -12.90 3.36 19.14
C ARG A 63 -11.38 3.41 18.92
N GLY A 64 -10.66 4.27 19.62
CA GLY A 64 -9.20 4.32 19.56
C GLY A 64 -8.59 3.03 20.08
N ARG A 65 -8.90 2.68 21.33
CA ARG A 65 -8.37 1.46 21.98
C ARG A 65 -8.68 0.18 21.22
N MET A 66 -9.90 0.06 20.66
CA MET A 66 -10.27 -1.11 19.85
C MET A 66 -9.43 -1.25 18.57
N LYS A 67 -8.90 -0.16 18.01
CA LYS A 67 -8.04 -0.23 16.81
C LYS A 67 -6.62 -0.66 17.14
N ASP A 68 -6.15 -0.36 18.34
CA ASP A 68 -4.79 -0.67 18.79
C ASP A 68 -4.70 -2.08 19.39
N LEU A 69 -5.83 -2.64 19.82
CA LEU A 69 -5.91 -4.02 20.31
C LEU A 69 -5.60 -5.04 19.19
N PRO A 70 -5.00 -6.20 19.55
CA PRO A 70 -4.64 -7.25 18.59
C PRO A 70 -5.85 -7.92 17.92
N PHE A 71 -7.06 -7.66 18.42
CA PHE A 71 -8.31 -8.13 17.82
C PHE A 71 -8.67 -7.38 16.52
N ASN A 72 -8.05 -6.22 16.26
CA ASN A 72 -8.28 -5.44 15.05
C ASN A 72 -7.44 -5.96 13.87
N ILE A 73 -7.90 -7.05 13.26
CA ILE A 73 -7.23 -7.68 12.12
C ILE A 73 -7.27 -6.74 10.91
N LYS A 74 -6.10 -6.17 10.56
CA LYS A 74 -5.95 -5.29 9.40
C LYS A 74 -5.99 -6.12 8.10
N PRO A 75 -6.57 -5.58 7.01
CA PRO A 75 -6.51 -6.25 5.72
C PRO A 75 -5.04 -6.42 5.29
N HIS A 76 -4.73 -7.59 4.74
CA HIS A 76 -3.39 -7.87 4.24
C HIS A 76 -3.06 -6.92 3.09
N SER A 77 -2.02 -6.09 3.25
CA SER A 77 -1.50 -5.28 2.15
C SER A 77 -0.89 -6.21 1.10
N GLY A 78 -1.23 -6.02 -0.17
CA GLY A 78 -0.59 -6.75 -1.26
C GLY A 78 0.93 -6.56 -1.29
N LYS A 79 1.63 -7.41 -2.05
CA LYS A 79 3.04 -7.21 -2.33
C LYS A 79 3.22 -5.86 -3.03
N ARG A 80 4.24 -5.11 -2.60
CA ARG A 80 4.62 -3.87 -3.30
C ARG A 80 5.43 -4.22 -4.54
N ASP A 81 5.38 -3.35 -5.54
CA ASP A 81 6.09 -3.54 -6.81
C ASP A 81 7.61 -3.47 -6.66
N VAL A 82 8.10 -2.72 -5.67
CA VAL A 82 9.53 -2.51 -5.41
C VAL A 82 9.82 -2.80 -3.94
N GLU A 83 10.80 -3.66 -3.73
CA GLU A 83 11.32 -3.99 -2.40
C GLU A 83 12.23 -2.86 -1.91
N ARG A 84 12.04 -2.44 -0.66
CA ARG A 84 12.84 -1.39 -0.05
C ARG A 84 13.50 -1.92 1.21
N TYR A 85 14.75 -1.54 1.47
CA TYR A 85 15.46 -1.96 2.68
C TYR A 85 14.70 -1.63 3.98
N LYS A 86 13.98 -0.50 4.03
CA LYS A 86 13.09 -0.12 5.15
C LYS A 86 12.04 -1.20 5.49
N ASP A 87 11.72 -2.06 4.54
CA ASP A 87 10.70 -3.09 4.69
C ASP A 87 11.13 -4.18 5.66
N LYS A 88 12.44 -4.44 5.78
CA LYS A 88 13.01 -5.36 6.77
C LYS A 88 12.60 -4.94 8.19
N TYR A 89 12.81 -3.67 8.55
CA TYR A 89 12.45 -3.15 9.87
C TYR A 89 10.93 -3.07 10.10
N THR A 90 10.16 -2.60 9.12
CA THR A 90 8.70 -2.52 9.28
C THR A 90 8.05 -3.90 9.44
N SER A 91 8.60 -4.92 8.77
CA SER A 91 8.14 -6.30 8.88
C SER A 91 8.53 -6.92 10.22
N ALA A 92 9.72 -6.59 10.74
CA ALA A 92 10.14 -7.02 12.06
C ALA A 92 9.22 -6.48 13.16
N ILE A 93 8.88 -5.19 13.11
CA ILE A 93 7.95 -4.55 14.05
C ILE A 93 6.57 -5.22 14.01
N LYS A 94 6.01 -5.43 12.81
CA LYS A 94 4.71 -6.11 12.65
C LYS A 94 4.69 -7.52 13.22
N LYS A 95 5.78 -8.29 13.05
CA LYS A 95 5.88 -9.64 13.61
C LYS A 95 5.86 -9.66 15.13
N ILE A 96 6.40 -8.61 15.77
CA ILE A 96 6.38 -8.44 17.22
C ILE A 96 4.94 -8.13 17.65
N GLU A 97 4.30 -7.12 17.06
CA GLU A 97 2.91 -6.73 17.35
C GLU A 97 1.91 -7.89 17.15
N ASP A 98 2.05 -8.66 16.07
CA ASP A 98 1.18 -9.80 15.77
C ASP A 98 1.45 -11.02 16.69
N GLY A 99 2.62 -11.07 17.34
CA GLY A 99 3.04 -12.17 18.21
C GLY A 99 2.40 -12.13 19.61
N ASP A 100 1.83 -11.00 20.00
CA ASP A 100 1.42 -10.74 21.38
C ASP A 100 0.13 -11.46 21.79
N TRP A 101 -0.68 -11.93 20.83
CA TRP A 101 -1.97 -12.55 21.12
C TRP A 101 -2.16 -13.88 20.41
N THR A 102 -2.27 -14.95 21.21
CA THR A 102 -2.63 -16.28 20.72
C THR A 102 -3.86 -16.80 21.48
N PRO A 103 -4.90 -17.30 20.78
CA PRO A 103 -6.08 -17.82 21.44
C PRO A 103 -5.82 -19.20 22.06
N ASP A 104 -6.61 -19.56 23.07
CA ASP A 104 -6.60 -20.93 23.60
C ASP A 104 -7.18 -21.93 22.58
N TRP A 105 -6.28 -22.76 22.06
CA TRP A 105 -6.56 -23.74 21.02
C TRP A 105 -7.29 -25.00 21.50
N ASN A 106 -7.49 -25.16 22.81
CA ASN A 106 -8.30 -26.25 23.34
C ASN A 106 -9.79 -25.93 23.25
N SER A 107 -10.13 -24.65 23.31
CA SER A 107 -11.50 -24.14 23.20
C SER A 107 -11.98 -23.99 21.76
N LEU A 108 -11.04 -23.82 20.81
CA LEU A 108 -11.33 -23.60 19.39
C LEU A 108 -11.19 -24.90 18.56
N PRO A 109 -12.00 -25.06 17.49
CA PRO A 109 -11.81 -26.14 16.53
C PRO A 109 -10.39 -26.16 15.94
N LYS A 110 -9.84 -27.36 15.73
CA LYS A 110 -8.49 -27.54 15.19
C LYS A 110 -8.31 -26.96 13.78
N GLU A 111 -9.40 -26.77 13.03
CA GLU A 111 -9.42 -26.21 11.68
C GLU A 111 -9.02 -24.73 11.64
N LEU A 112 -9.22 -23.99 12.73
CA LEU A 112 -8.89 -22.57 12.81
C LEU A 112 -7.40 -22.33 13.12
N LYS A 113 -6.64 -23.38 13.43
CA LYS A 113 -5.20 -23.26 13.71
C LYS A 113 -4.45 -22.84 12.46
N PRO A 114 -3.71 -21.70 12.46
CA PRO A 114 -2.90 -21.28 11.34
C PRO A 114 -1.95 -22.39 10.90
N GLN A 115 -2.19 -22.95 9.71
CA GLN A 115 -1.32 -23.97 9.14
C GLN A 115 -0.13 -23.27 8.48
N ARG A 116 1.07 -23.47 9.02
CA ARG A 116 2.29 -23.07 8.31
C ARG A 116 2.38 -23.93 7.05
N LYS A 117 2.19 -23.33 5.87
CA LYS A 117 2.48 -24.01 4.60
C LYS A 117 3.97 -24.30 4.62
N ILE A 118 4.34 -25.54 4.91
CA ILE A 118 5.70 -26.03 4.73
C ILE A 118 5.94 -25.95 3.23
N ILE A 119 6.65 -24.91 2.79
CA ILE A 119 7.20 -24.86 1.44
C ILE A 119 8.18 -26.02 1.41
N LYS A 120 7.75 -27.16 0.85
CA LYS A 120 8.66 -28.26 0.56
C LYS A 120 9.69 -27.68 -0.40
N LYS A 121 10.90 -27.41 0.09
CA LYS A 121 12.04 -27.07 -0.77
C LYS A 121 12.07 -28.16 -1.83
N LYS A 122 11.81 -27.82 -3.10
CA LYS A 122 12.03 -28.76 -4.19
C LYS A 122 13.51 -29.12 -4.12
N THR A 123 13.82 -30.37 -3.76
CA THR A 123 15.17 -30.91 -3.77
C THR A 123 15.60 -31.16 -5.21
N ASP A 124 15.53 -30.14 -6.05
CA ASP A 124 15.99 -30.17 -7.44
C ASP A 124 17.07 -29.11 -7.65
N LEU A 125 17.92 -28.89 -6.65
CA LEU A 125 19.28 -28.44 -6.94
C LEU A 125 20.02 -29.66 -7.47
N LYS A 126 19.99 -29.82 -8.80
CA LYS A 126 20.97 -30.64 -9.50
C LYS A 126 22.33 -30.21 -8.96
N LYS A 127 22.97 -31.06 -8.14
CA LYS A 127 24.36 -30.85 -7.73
C LYS A 127 25.14 -30.50 -8.99
N LEU A 128 25.62 -29.26 -9.07
CA LEU A 128 26.57 -28.88 -10.11
C LEU A 128 27.69 -29.91 -10.04
N LYS A 129 27.88 -30.63 -11.15
CA LYS A 129 28.89 -31.66 -11.26
C LYS A 129 30.22 -30.95 -11.05
N GLU A 130 30.91 -31.27 -9.95
CA GLU A 130 32.22 -30.73 -9.68
C GLU A 130 33.11 -31.01 -10.90
N MET A 131 33.65 -29.95 -11.51
CA MET A 131 34.49 -30.10 -12.71
C MET A 131 35.64 -31.03 -12.38
N SER A 132 35.93 -31.97 -13.27
CA SER A 132 36.98 -32.95 -13.01
C SER A 132 38.33 -32.23 -12.94
N LYS A 133 39.32 -32.79 -12.21
CA LYS A 133 40.64 -32.16 -12.08
C LYS A 133 41.27 -31.85 -13.44
N LYS A 134 40.97 -32.68 -14.43
CA LYS A 134 41.43 -32.52 -15.81
C LYS A 134 40.83 -31.29 -16.48
N ASP A 135 39.52 -31.07 -16.31
CA ASP A 135 38.84 -29.88 -16.84
C ASP A 135 39.38 -28.58 -16.20
N LYS A 136 39.80 -28.64 -14.92
CA LYS A 136 40.42 -27.51 -14.22
C LYS A 136 41.84 -27.23 -14.75
N GLU A 137 42.63 -28.26 -15.01
CA GLU A 137 43.98 -28.13 -15.62
C GLU A 137 43.91 -27.60 -17.06
N ASP A 138 42.93 -28.07 -17.84
CA ASP A 138 42.68 -27.60 -19.21
C ASP A 138 42.21 -26.13 -19.24
N LEU A 139 41.42 -25.70 -18.24
CA LEU A 139 41.04 -24.28 -18.10
C LEU A 139 42.22 -23.40 -17.68
N LEU A 140 43.05 -23.86 -16.74
CA LEU A 140 44.22 -23.12 -16.28
C LEU A 140 45.25 -22.95 -17.40
N SER A 141 45.51 -24.00 -18.17
CA SER A 141 46.40 -23.92 -19.34
C SER A 141 45.86 -22.96 -20.42
N LYS A 142 44.54 -22.94 -20.64
CA LYS A 142 43.90 -22.03 -21.58
C LYS A 142 43.95 -20.56 -21.11
N LEU A 143 43.87 -20.32 -19.80
CA LEU A 143 44.05 -18.98 -19.22
C LEU A 143 45.51 -18.52 -19.33
N ASP A 144 46.47 -19.38 -19.03
CA ASP A 144 47.90 -19.12 -19.22
C ASP A 144 48.26 -18.82 -20.68
N GLU A 145 47.64 -19.51 -21.63
CA GLU A 145 47.81 -19.26 -23.07
C GLU A 145 47.23 -17.90 -23.50
N LEU A 146 46.09 -17.50 -22.92
CA LEU A 146 45.48 -16.19 -23.16
C LEU A 146 46.32 -15.05 -22.54
N GLU A 147 46.87 -15.26 -21.36
CA GLU A 147 47.77 -14.28 -20.72
C GLU A 147 49.08 -14.11 -21.51
N LYS A 148 49.64 -15.20 -22.03
CA LYS A 148 50.83 -15.16 -22.91
C LYS A 148 50.54 -14.58 -24.28
N ARG A 149 49.29 -14.62 -24.74
CA ARG A 149 48.83 -14.02 -26.00
C ARG A 149 48.45 -12.55 -25.88
N GLY A 150 48.81 -11.89 -24.78
CA GLY A 150 48.93 -10.42 -24.63
C GLY A 150 47.94 -9.62 -25.47
N ASP A 151 46.88 -9.14 -24.83
CA ASP A 151 45.87 -8.17 -25.26
C ASP A 151 46.29 -7.23 -26.43
N ASP A 152 46.24 -7.74 -27.67
CA ASP A 152 46.45 -6.97 -28.89
C ASP A 152 45.20 -7.10 -29.79
N LYS A 153 44.25 -6.20 -29.50
CA LYS A 153 43.24 -5.57 -30.38
C LYS A 153 42.40 -6.45 -31.33
N SER A 154 41.08 -6.33 -31.19
CA SER A 154 40.26 -5.67 -32.24
C SER A 154 38.82 -5.46 -31.76
N ASP A 155 38.51 -4.19 -31.54
CA ASP A 155 37.19 -3.57 -31.65
C ASP A 155 36.76 -3.65 -33.13
N GLU A 156 35.71 -4.42 -33.48
CA GLU A 156 34.88 -4.16 -34.66
C GLU A 156 33.55 -4.96 -34.61
N GLU A 157 32.49 -4.25 -35.00
CA GLU A 157 31.07 -4.59 -34.97
C GLU A 157 30.69 -5.90 -35.70
N ASP A 158 29.67 -6.59 -35.21
CA ASP A 158 28.61 -7.07 -36.12
C ASP A 158 27.26 -7.28 -35.40
N GLU A 159 26.26 -6.56 -35.90
CA GLU A 159 24.86 -6.63 -35.51
C GLU A 159 24.22 -7.95 -35.99
N ALA A 160 23.42 -8.63 -35.15
CA ALA A 160 22.13 -9.21 -35.56
C ALA A 160 21.39 -9.93 -34.40
N LYS A 161 20.40 -9.22 -33.85
CA LYS A 161 18.97 -9.60 -33.71
C LYS A 161 18.53 -10.90 -32.98
N VAL A 162 17.50 -10.69 -32.12
CA VAL A 162 16.39 -11.61 -31.70
C VAL A 162 16.73 -12.43 -30.42
N GLU A 163 16.00 -12.46 -29.29
CA GLU A 163 14.60 -12.20 -28.93
C GLU A 163 14.45 -12.11 -27.38
N LYS A 164 13.31 -11.59 -26.92
CA LYS A 164 12.85 -11.41 -25.53
C LYS A 164 12.75 -12.71 -24.68
N LYS A 165 13.12 -12.60 -23.40
CA LYS A 165 12.47 -13.09 -22.15
C LYS A 165 13.45 -12.80 -21.00
N GLY A 166 13.15 -12.04 -19.94
CA GLY A 166 12.04 -12.15 -19.00
C GLY A 166 12.52 -12.90 -17.75
N ASP A 167 12.48 -12.25 -16.57
CA ASP A 167 13.02 -12.61 -15.23
C ASP A 167 14.55 -12.52 -15.08
N GLY A 168 15.16 -11.75 -14.18
CA GLY A 168 14.65 -11.06 -12.99
C GLY A 168 14.76 -11.92 -11.74
N GLU A 169 15.97 -12.08 -11.19
CA GLU A 169 16.20 -12.52 -9.81
C GLU A 169 17.61 -12.07 -9.40
N GLU A 170 17.68 -11.00 -8.59
CA GLU A 170 18.88 -10.56 -7.89
C GLU A 170 19.10 -11.51 -6.70
N ASP A 171 20.21 -12.24 -6.72
CA ASP A 171 20.63 -13.13 -5.65
C ASP A 171 21.00 -12.30 -4.40
N GLU A 172 20.13 -12.32 -3.38
CA GLU A 172 20.43 -11.82 -2.04
C GLU A 172 21.32 -12.86 -1.32
N ILE A 173 22.63 -12.69 -1.46
CA ILE A 173 23.66 -13.42 -0.72
C ILE A 173 23.70 -12.84 0.71
N GLU A 174 22.87 -13.35 1.62
CA GLU A 174 23.05 -13.12 3.07
C GLU A 174 24.19 -14.03 3.57
N GLY A 175 25.43 -13.55 3.46
CA GLY A 175 26.55 -14.06 4.23
C GLY A 175 26.57 -13.38 5.61
N GLU A 176 26.56 -14.19 6.68
CA GLU A 176 26.89 -13.75 8.04
C GLU A 176 28.26 -13.06 8.01
N LEU A 177 28.28 -11.72 8.15
CA LEU A 177 29.49 -10.96 8.41
C LEU A 177 29.64 -10.83 9.92
N GLU A 178 30.66 -11.51 10.42
CA GLU A 178 31.22 -11.41 11.76
C GLU A 178 31.59 -9.95 12.03
N GLU A 179 30.97 -9.36 13.06
CA GLU A 179 31.11 -7.97 13.48
C GLU A 179 32.52 -7.76 14.07
N GLU A 180 33.49 -7.39 13.24
CA GLU A 180 34.81 -6.94 13.70
C GLU A 180 34.73 -5.43 14.03
N GLU A 181 34.62 -5.14 15.33
CA GLU A 181 34.60 -3.82 15.95
C GLU A 181 35.91 -3.07 15.68
N VAL A 182 35.96 -2.27 14.60
CA VAL A 182 37.03 -1.30 14.33
C VAL A 182 36.51 0.10 14.69
N GLU A 183 36.54 0.41 15.99
CA GLU A 183 36.58 1.81 16.45
C GLU A 183 37.99 2.35 16.23
N GLU A 184 38.27 2.88 15.04
CA GLU A 184 39.40 3.80 14.82
C GLU A 184 38.85 5.19 14.50
N ASP A 185 38.97 6.06 15.51
CA ASP A 185 39.01 7.53 15.49
C ASP A 185 38.89 8.20 14.10
N ASN A 186 37.66 8.35 13.62
CA ASN A 186 37.38 9.24 12.49
C ASN A 186 37.20 10.67 13.01
N ASP A 187 38.27 11.48 12.93
CA ASP A 187 38.31 12.94 13.21
C ASP A 187 37.34 13.78 12.32
N TYR A 188 36.55 13.12 11.48
CA TYR A 188 35.61 13.72 10.53
C TYR A 188 34.45 14.47 11.20
N ILE A 189 34.01 14.04 12.39
CA ILE A 189 32.94 14.72 13.13
C ILE A 189 33.42 16.04 13.74
N ALA A 190 34.70 16.14 14.12
CA ALA A 190 35.23 17.30 14.82
C ALA A 190 35.35 18.55 13.92
N SER A 191 35.48 18.37 12.60
CA SER A 191 35.69 19.47 11.64
C SER A 191 34.43 19.91 10.89
N TYR A 192 33.29 19.23 11.07
CA TYR A 192 32.07 19.53 10.31
C TYR A 192 31.25 20.71 10.90
N PHE A 193 31.49 21.08 12.16
CA PHE A 193 30.81 22.18 12.86
C PHE A 193 31.77 23.23 13.42
N GLU A 194 33.04 23.28 12.98
CA GLU A 194 33.92 24.39 13.35
C GLU A 194 33.64 25.56 12.41
N ASP A 195 32.93 26.53 12.97
CA ASP A 195 32.14 27.54 12.28
C ASP A 195 32.95 28.44 11.33
N GLY A 196 32.39 28.67 10.15
CA GLY A 196 32.71 29.80 9.29
C GLY A 196 32.18 31.13 9.85
N ASP A 197 32.42 31.42 11.12
CA ASP A 197 31.93 32.61 11.83
C ASP A 197 32.88 33.81 11.67
N ASP A 198 33.30 34.09 10.43
CA ASP A 198 33.97 35.34 10.03
C ASP A 198 33.14 36.12 9.01
N PHE A 199 31.83 36.28 9.24
CA PHE A 199 31.06 37.30 8.54
C PHE A 199 29.85 37.75 9.36
N GLY A 200 29.99 38.86 10.09
CA GLY A 200 28.80 39.50 10.66
C GLY A 200 28.96 40.55 11.74
N ALA A 201 30.14 41.14 11.94
CA ALA A 201 30.25 42.34 12.76
C ALA A 201 29.65 43.55 12.01
N GLY A 202 28.35 43.84 12.21
CA GLY A 202 27.78 45.12 11.81
C GLY A 202 26.25 45.23 11.78
N SER A 203 25.70 45.88 12.81
CA SER A 203 24.51 46.76 12.78
C SER A 203 23.15 46.10 12.45
N ASP A 204 22.25 45.90 13.41
CA ASP A 204 21.34 46.93 13.95
C ASP A 204 20.71 47.79 12.84
N ASP A 205 19.45 47.47 12.48
CA ASP A 205 18.34 48.42 12.29
C ASP A 205 17.12 47.74 11.63
N ASN A 206 15.94 47.95 12.25
CA ASN A 206 14.56 47.72 11.78
C ASN A 206 13.87 46.39 12.12
N ILE A 207 13.50 46.23 13.40
CA ILE A 207 12.24 45.57 13.75
C ILE A 207 11.20 46.69 13.98
N ASP A 208 10.49 47.05 12.93
CA ASP A 208 9.48 48.10 12.99
C ASP A 208 8.11 47.53 13.36
N GLU A 209 7.44 48.32 14.18
CA GLU A 209 6.23 48.09 14.94
C GLU A 209 4.97 48.27 14.08
N ALA A 210 3.82 47.79 14.61
CA ALA A 210 2.46 48.28 14.35
C ALA A 210 1.61 47.67 13.20
N THR A 211 0.66 46.83 13.63
CA THR A 211 -0.80 46.90 13.36
C THR A 211 -1.31 47.21 11.94
N TYR A 212 -2.05 46.25 11.36
CA TYR A 212 -3.51 46.36 11.13
C TYR A 212 -4.15 44.96 11.11
#